data_AF-A0A7S0A2B7-F1
#
_entry.id   AF-A0A7S0A2B7-F1
#
_cell.length_a   1.000
_cell.length_b   1.000
_cell.length_c   1.000
_cell.angle_alpha   90.00
_cell.angle_beta   90.00
_cell.angle_gamma   90.00
#
_symmetry.space_group_name_H-M   'P 1'
#
loop_
_entity.id
_entity.type
_entity.pdbx_description
1 polymer ?
#
loop_
_entity_poly.entity_id
_entity_poly.type
_entity_poly.pdbx_seq_one_letter_code
_entity_poly.pdbx_strand_id
1 'polypeptide(L)'
;SIVDTGIGMSKADLINNLGTVAKSGTTNFLEAMAEGADANLIGQFGVGFYSAFLVADKVSVTSKCNDDPVQHVWESSADASFTVVDDPRGNTLGRGSRVTLHLKEDAHDYLSEDKLKEGAKKYSQFIQFPIYVKVKKEVEAEAEEEDDDDDKDEDEDEEKKDDVE
;
A
#
# COMPACT_ATOMS: atom_id res chain seq x y z
N SER A 1 3.47 -4.71 -1.46
CA SER A 1 3.62 -3.40 -0.78
C SER A 1 2.29 -3.03 -0.12
N ILE A 2 2.33 -2.16 0.89
CA ILE A 2 1.17 -1.62 1.60
C ILE A 2 1.12 -0.12 1.33
N VAL A 3 -0.04 0.43 1.00
CA VAL A 3 -0.20 1.85 0.63
C VAL A 3 -1.40 2.43 1.38
N ASP A 4 -1.23 3.61 1.94
CA ASP A 4 -2.28 4.39 2.56
C ASP A 4 -2.33 5.83 1.98
N THR A 5 -3.47 6.49 2.15
CA THR A 5 -3.70 7.89 1.76
C THR A 5 -3.83 8.81 2.99
N GLY A 6 -3.12 8.45 4.06
CA GLY A 6 -3.11 9.15 5.35
C GLY A 6 -2.38 10.50 5.27
N ILE A 7 -1.81 10.93 6.40
CA ILE A 7 -1.13 12.23 6.50
C ILE A 7 0.21 12.26 5.76
N GLY A 8 0.90 11.12 5.68
CA GLY A 8 2.27 11.03 5.16
C GLY A 8 3.31 11.58 6.14
N MET A 9 4.56 11.63 5.72
CA MET A 9 5.70 12.09 6.51
C MET A 9 6.57 13.03 5.68
N SER A 10 7.05 14.11 6.31
CA SER A 10 8.13 14.94 5.75
C SER A 10 9.48 14.23 5.86
N LYS A 11 10.52 14.80 5.23
CA LYS A 11 11.90 14.29 5.40
C LYS A 11 12.33 14.22 6.86
N ALA A 12 11.98 15.23 7.66
CA ALA A 12 12.31 15.28 9.08
C ALA A 12 11.56 14.20 9.87
N ASP A 13 10.27 13.98 9.57
CA ASP A 13 9.47 12.95 10.22
C ASP A 13 10.01 11.55 9.94
N LEU A 14 10.42 11.27 8.69
CA LEU A 14 11.04 10.00 8.33
C LEU A 14 12.30 9.73 9.17
N ILE A 15 13.17 10.74 9.33
CA ILE A 15 14.40 10.62 10.12
C ILE A 15 14.08 10.41 11.61
N ASN A 16 13.18 11.22 12.17
CA ASN A 16 12.89 11.19 13.60
C ASN A 16 12.10 9.93 14.00
N ASN A 17 11.05 9.58 13.25
CA ASN A 17 10.14 8.48 13.60
C ASN A 17 10.73 7.11 13.26
N LEU A 18 11.41 6.98 12.11
CA LEU A 18 11.99 5.70 11.68
C LEU A 18 13.47 5.53 12.08
N GLY A 19 14.16 6.62 12.43
CA GLY A 19 15.57 6.58 12.85
C GLY A 19 15.75 6.69 14.37
N THR A 20 15.06 7.61 15.03
CA THR A 20 15.27 7.92 16.46
C THR A 20 14.30 7.16 17.36
N VAL A 21 12.99 7.21 17.07
CA VAL A 21 11.95 6.52 17.87
C VAL A 21 12.10 5.00 17.80
N ALA A 22 12.69 4.48 16.71
CA ALA A 22 13.18 3.11 16.59
C ALA A 22 13.96 2.66 17.82
N LYS A 23 14.90 3.49 18.28
CA LYS A 23 15.81 3.15 19.37
C LYS A 23 15.11 3.26 20.71
N SER A 24 14.38 4.35 20.97
CA SER A 24 13.71 4.56 22.27
C SER A 24 12.52 3.64 22.50
N GLY A 25 11.68 3.43 21.47
CA GLY A 25 10.53 2.53 21.56
C GLY A 25 10.97 1.07 21.74
N THR A 26 12.07 0.66 21.10
CA THR A 26 12.57 -0.72 21.20
C THR A 26 13.18 -0.97 22.58
N THR A 27 13.90 -0.01 23.16
CA THR A 27 14.38 -0.12 24.55
C THR A 27 13.22 -0.30 25.52
N ASN A 28 12.20 0.56 25.45
CA ASN A 28 11.04 0.48 26.33
C ASN A 28 10.25 -0.84 26.15
N PHE A 29 10.16 -1.34 24.91
CA PHE A 29 9.54 -2.62 24.62
C PHE A 29 10.34 -3.81 25.20
N LEU A 30 11.67 -3.80 25.05
CA LEU A 30 12.54 -4.84 25.60
C LEU A 30 12.52 -4.86 27.13
N GLU A 31 12.48 -3.69 27.77
CA GLU A 31 12.32 -3.56 29.22
C GLU A 31 10.97 -4.13 29.68
N ALA A 32 9.87 -3.74 29.04
CA ALA A 32 8.55 -4.28 29.35
C ALA A 32 8.47 -5.80 29.14
N MET A 33 9.11 -6.33 28.08
CA MET A 33 9.16 -7.77 27.82
C MET A 33 9.97 -8.51 28.89
N ALA A 34 11.08 -7.93 29.35
CA ALA A 34 11.85 -8.48 30.46
C ALA A 34 11.06 -8.48 31.79
N GLU A 35 10.13 -7.54 31.95
CA GLU A 35 9.17 -7.48 33.06
C GLU A 35 7.96 -8.42 32.88
N GLY A 36 7.91 -9.20 31.81
CA GLY A 36 6.87 -10.20 31.55
C GLY A 36 5.66 -9.70 30.77
N ALA A 37 5.79 -8.55 30.08
CA ALA A 37 4.75 -8.06 29.17
C ALA A 37 4.56 -8.99 27.97
N ASP A 38 3.31 -9.21 27.58
CA ASP A 38 2.94 -10.01 26.41
C ASP A 38 3.42 -9.33 25.12
N ALA A 39 3.98 -10.10 24.18
CA ALA A 39 4.37 -9.63 22.85
C ALA A 39 3.21 -8.99 22.08
N ASN A 40 1.96 -9.29 22.44
CA ASN A 40 0.76 -8.63 21.93
C ASN A 40 0.73 -7.10 22.23
N LEU A 41 1.54 -6.60 23.17
CA LEU A 41 1.62 -5.17 23.52
C LEU A 41 2.52 -4.35 22.59
N ILE A 42 3.23 -4.97 21.63
CA ILE A 42 4.19 -4.30 20.73
C ILE A 42 3.57 -3.11 19.95
N GLY A 43 2.27 -3.19 19.66
CA GLY A 43 1.52 -2.12 18.98
C GLY A 43 1.36 -0.85 19.83
N GLN A 44 1.34 -0.97 21.16
CA GLN A 44 1.21 0.19 22.05
C GLN A 44 2.50 1.01 22.15
N PHE A 45 3.65 0.38 21.89
CA PHE A 45 4.97 1.02 21.90
C PHE A 45 5.35 1.63 20.56
N GLY A 46 4.55 1.42 19.50
CA GLY A 46 4.82 1.98 18.17
C GLY A 46 6.02 1.37 17.44
N VAL A 47 6.56 0.25 17.93
CA VAL A 47 7.73 -0.43 17.33
C VAL A 47 7.35 -1.53 16.32
N GLY A 48 6.05 -1.74 16.10
CA GLY A 48 5.55 -2.77 15.18
C GLY A 48 6.10 -2.66 13.76
N PHE A 49 6.52 -1.47 13.31
CA PHE A 49 7.16 -1.27 12.00
C PHE A 49 8.39 -2.18 11.80
N TYR A 50 9.23 -2.35 12.83
CA TYR A 50 10.48 -3.13 12.69
C TYR A 50 10.25 -4.64 12.59
N SER A 51 9.05 -5.13 12.92
CA SER A 51 8.67 -6.53 12.66
C SER A 51 8.72 -6.88 11.17
N ALA A 52 8.67 -5.89 10.27
CA ALA A 52 8.85 -6.09 8.84
C ALA A 52 10.19 -6.77 8.49
N PHE A 53 11.26 -6.52 9.26
CA PHE A 53 12.57 -7.14 9.05
C PHE A 53 12.62 -8.63 9.43
N LEU A 54 11.58 -9.17 10.07
CA LEU A 54 11.45 -10.62 10.24
C LEU A 54 11.30 -11.31 8.87
N VAL A 55 10.57 -10.68 7.94
CA VAL A 55 10.21 -11.26 6.64
C VAL A 55 10.88 -10.58 5.44
N ALA A 56 11.55 -9.44 5.64
CA ALA A 56 12.19 -8.65 4.59
C ALA A 56 13.67 -8.38 4.87
N ASP A 57 14.49 -8.45 3.83
CA ASP A 57 15.91 -8.07 3.89
C ASP A 57 16.11 -6.56 3.80
N LYS A 58 15.19 -5.88 3.10
CA LYS A 58 15.16 -4.43 2.95
C LYS A 58 13.73 -3.91 3.04
N VAL A 59 13.56 -2.75 3.65
CA VAL A 59 12.28 -2.02 3.70
C VAL A 59 12.48 -0.64 3.09
N SER A 60 11.61 -0.28 2.15
CA SER A 60 11.56 1.05 1.54
C SER A 60 10.23 1.73 1.90
N VAL A 61 10.28 2.91 2.50
CA VAL A 61 9.12 3.72 2.84
C VAL A 61 9.13 4.96 1.96
N THR A 62 8.23 5.02 0.98
CA THR A 62 7.97 6.23 0.19
C THR A 62 6.85 7.01 0.87
N SER A 63 7.03 8.30 1.12
CA SER A 63 6.01 9.12 1.79
C SER A 63 5.92 10.53 1.22
N LYS A 64 4.70 11.06 1.20
CA LYS A 64 4.37 12.43 0.79
C LYS A 64 3.34 13.01 1.76
N CYS A 65 3.69 14.08 2.45
CA CYS A 65 2.74 14.88 3.24
C CYS A 65 2.39 16.19 2.52
N ASN A 66 1.41 16.95 3.04
CA ASN A 66 1.04 18.24 2.46
C ASN A 66 2.03 19.36 2.80
N ASP A 67 2.74 19.24 3.93
CA ASP A 67 3.62 20.28 4.46
C ASP A 67 5.01 20.26 3.81
N ASP A 68 5.36 19.20 3.11
CA ASP A 68 6.60 19.06 2.33
C ASP A 68 6.25 19.04 0.84
N PRO A 69 6.80 19.95 0.01
CA PRO A 69 6.53 19.95 -1.43
C PRO A 69 7.06 18.69 -2.13
N VAL A 70 8.04 18.00 -1.55
CA VAL A 70 8.75 16.88 -2.15
C VAL A 70 8.27 15.55 -1.56
N GLN A 71 8.23 14.52 -2.40
CA GLN A 71 8.04 13.14 -1.96
C GLN A 71 9.40 12.55 -1.61
N HIS A 72 9.49 11.82 -0.50
CA HIS A 72 10.76 11.24 -0.03
C HIS A 72 10.69 9.72 0.01
N VAL A 73 11.87 9.10 -0.10
CA VAL A 73 12.07 7.67 0.07
C VAL A 73 13.07 7.45 1.19
N TRP A 74 12.60 6.79 2.25
CA TRP A 74 13.43 6.20 3.29
C TRP A 74 13.72 4.75 2.91
N GLU A 75 14.96 4.30 3.01
CA GLU A 75 15.34 2.90 2.81
C GLU A 75 16.25 2.42 3.93
N SER A 76 16.04 1.19 4.38
CA SER A 76 16.89 0.55 5.38
C SER A 76 16.98 -0.95 5.16
N SER A 77 18.19 -1.46 5.36
CA SER A 77 18.50 -2.88 5.51
C SER A 77 18.51 -3.28 6.99
N ALA A 78 18.49 -4.58 7.27
CA ALA A 78 18.55 -5.11 8.64
C ALA A 78 19.84 -4.75 9.42
N ASP A 79 20.78 -4.00 8.83
CA ASP A 79 22.04 -3.56 9.41
C ASP A 79 21.93 -2.26 10.25
N ALA A 80 20.70 -1.83 10.56
CA ALA A 80 20.38 -0.64 11.35
C ALA A 80 20.87 0.69 10.74
N SER A 81 21.26 0.69 9.47
CA SER A 81 21.52 1.89 8.69
C SER A 81 20.31 2.26 7.84
N PHE A 82 20.13 3.55 7.58
CA PHE A 82 19.07 4.01 6.68
C PHE A 82 19.52 5.22 5.87
N THR A 83 18.88 5.41 4.72
CA THR A 83 19.03 6.58 3.87
C THR A 83 17.69 7.26 3.69
N VAL A 84 17.71 8.58 3.48
CA VAL A 84 16.52 9.36 3.11
C VAL A 84 16.87 10.25 1.94
N VAL A 85 16.22 10.00 0.81
CA VAL A 85 16.45 10.71 -0.44
C VAL A 85 15.15 11.24 -1.00
N ASP A 86 15.25 12.32 -1.76
CA ASP A 86 14.13 12.87 -2.50
C ASP A 86 13.75 11.86 -3.60
N ASP A 87 12.44 11.60 -3.80
CA ASP A 87 11.97 10.63 -4.77
C ASP A 87 12.16 11.15 -6.20
N PRO A 88 13.00 10.52 -7.04
CA PRO A 88 13.28 11.02 -8.39
C PRO A 88 12.05 10.98 -9.31
N ARG A 89 11.02 10.22 -8.93
CA ARG A 89 9.76 10.13 -9.69
C ARG A 89 8.82 11.32 -9.43
N GLY A 90 9.15 12.19 -8.48
CA GLY A 90 8.28 13.27 -8.03
C GLY A 90 7.08 12.78 -7.24
N ASN A 91 6.01 13.57 -7.21
CA ASN A 91 4.80 13.26 -6.45
C ASN A 91 3.96 12.20 -7.16
N THR A 92 4.14 10.94 -6.78
CA THR A 92 3.38 9.80 -7.32
C THR A 92 2.30 9.29 -6.38
N LEU A 93 2.35 9.68 -5.09
CA LEU A 93 1.37 9.26 -4.08
C LEU A 93 0.23 10.28 -3.91
N GLY A 94 0.41 11.53 -4.34
CA GLY A 94 -0.46 12.65 -3.98
C GLY A 94 -0.26 13.04 -2.51
N ARG A 95 -0.72 12.17 -1.60
CA ARG A 95 -0.52 12.23 -0.15
C ARG A 95 -0.64 10.83 0.46
N GLY A 96 0.21 10.51 1.43
CA GLY A 96 0.18 9.26 2.18
C GLY A 96 1.53 8.55 2.22
N SER A 97 1.53 7.25 2.51
CA SER A 97 2.75 6.44 2.57
C SER A 97 2.61 5.12 1.83
N ARG A 98 3.76 4.61 1.36
CA ARG A 98 3.91 3.30 0.75
C ARG A 98 5.06 2.57 1.43
N VAL A 99 4.75 1.45 2.08
CA VAL A 99 5.74 0.53 2.64
C VAL A 99 5.97 -0.61 1.66
N THR A 100 7.20 -0.74 1.19
CA THR A 100 7.64 -1.78 0.27
C THR A 100 8.60 -2.71 1.01
N LEU A 101 8.22 -3.98 1.10
CA LEU A 101 9.02 -5.03 1.71
C LEU A 101 9.72 -5.80 0.59
N HIS A 102 11.05 -5.86 0.66
CA HIS A 102 11.86 -6.73 -0.19
C HIS A 102 12.04 -8.03 0.58
N LEU A 103 11.17 -8.99 0.28
CA LEU A 103 11.02 -10.22 1.06
C LEU A 103 12.26 -11.11 0.96
N LYS A 104 12.53 -11.83 2.04
CA LYS A 104 13.48 -12.93 2.07
C LYS A 104 12.99 -14.10 1.21
N GLU A 105 13.91 -14.94 0.75
CA GLU A 105 13.58 -16.12 -0.05
C GLU A 105 12.61 -17.08 0.67
N ASP A 106 12.75 -17.23 1.98
CA ASP A 106 11.89 -18.07 2.83
C ASP A 106 10.53 -17.42 3.17
N ALA A 107 10.36 -16.14 2.84
CA ALA A 107 9.15 -15.36 3.10
C ALA A 107 8.29 -15.14 1.84
N HIS A 108 8.62 -15.75 0.71
CA HIS A 108 7.85 -15.58 -0.55
C HIS A 108 6.41 -16.06 -0.47
N ASP A 109 6.06 -16.88 0.52
CA ASP A 109 4.69 -17.31 0.76
C ASP A 109 3.74 -16.11 1.04
N TYR A 110 4.26 -14.98 1.54
CA TYR A 110 3.49 -13.72 1.69
C TYR A 110 3.11 -13.04 0.38
N LEU A 111 3.60 -13.53 -0.78
CA LEU A 111 3.15 -13.09 -2.10
C LEU A 111 1.87 -13.80 -2.57
N SER A 112 1.47 -14.88 -1.88
CA SER A 112 0.23 -15.60 -2.18
C SER A 112 -0.99 -14.71 -1.95
N GLU A 113 -1.89 -14.70 -2.93
CA GLU A 113 -3.17 -13.99 -2.86
C GLU A 113 -4.00 -14.42 -1.64
N ASP A 114 -4.06 -15.71 -1.36
CA ASP A 114 -4.84 -16.25 -0.24
C ASP A 114 -4.28 -15.78 1.10
N LYS A 115 -2.96 -15.79 1.27
CA LYS A 115 -2.33 -15.27 2.48
C LYS A 115 -2.56 -13.78 2.67
N LEU A 116 -2.49 -13.00 1.59
CA LEU A 116 -2.75 -11.56 1.65
C LEU A 116 -4.21 -11.28 2.04
N LYS A 117 -5.18 -12.02 1.49
CA LYS A 117 -6.59 -11.90 1.86
C LYS A 117 -6.85 -12.31 3.29
N GLU A 118 -6.30 -13.44 3.73
CA GLU A 118 -6.44 -13.92 5.11
C GLU A 118 -5.85 -12.91 6.09
N GLY A 119 -4.63 -12.46 5.83
CA GLY A 119 -3.95 -11.46 6.64
C GLY A 119 -4.74 -10.15 6.72
N ALA A 120 -5.18 -9.63 5.57
CA ALA A 120 -6.00 -8.42 5.53
C ALA A 120 -7.26 -8.59 6.39
N LYS A 121 -8.04 -9.66 6.17
CA LYS A 121 -9.29 -9.92 6.92
C LYS A 121 -9.07 -10.11 8.42
N LYS A 122 -8.00 -10.82 8.81
CA LYS A 122 -7.68 -11.11 10.20
C LYS A 122 -7.24 -9.87 10.96
N TYR A 123 -6.38 -9.05 10.37
CA TYR A 123 -5.77 -7.91 11.05
C TYR A 123 -6.53 -6.59 10.84
N SER A 124 -7.55 -6.54 9.98
CA SER A 124 -8.33 -5.32 9.70
C SER A 124 -9.66 -5.20 10.44
N GLN A 125 -10.01 -6.13 11.33
CA GLN A 125 -11.36 -6.20 11.93
C GLN A 125 -11.78 -4.94 12.67
N PHE A 126 -10.81 -4.20 13.22
CA PHE A 126 -11.04 -2.98 14.00
C PHE A 126 -10.60 -1.70 13.28
N ILE A 127 -10.22 -1.79 11.99
CA ILE A 127 -9.79 -0.63 11.21
C ILE A 127 -11.01 0.06 10.61
N GLN A 128 -11.17 1.36 10.89
CA GLN A 128 -12.30 2.17 10.42
C GLN A 128 -12.20 2.61 8.95
N PHE A 129 -11.15 2.19 8.25
CA PHE A 129 -10.89 2.52 6.86
C PHE A 129 -10.96 1.28 5.97
N PRO A 130 -11.44 1.40 4.73
CA PRO A 130 -11.50 0.27 3.82
C PRO A 130 -10.10 -0.21 3.44
N ILE A 131 -9.93 -1.53 3.39
CA ILE A 131 -8.68 -2.17 2.95
C ILE A 131 -8.94 -2.93 1.66
N TYR A 132 -8.10 -2.67 0.65
CA TYR A 132 -8.17 -3.30 -0.66
C TYR A 132 -6.94 -4.16 -0.89
N VAL A 133 -7.13 -5.38 -1.39
CA VAL A 133 -6.05 -6.27 -1.84
C VAL A 133 -6.09 -6.34 -3.36
N LYS A 134 -4.97 -6.00 -4.01
CA LYS A 134 -4.84 -6.10 -5.46
C LYS A 134 -4.63 -7.57 -5.85
N VAL A 135 -5.52 -8.10 -6.68
CA VAL A 135 -5.53 -9.50 -7.12
C VAL A 135 -5.47 -9.60 -8.65
N LYS A 136 -4.99 -10.72 -9.18
CA LYS A 136 -5.01 -10.99 -10.62
C LYS A 136 -6.39 -11.54 -10.97
N LYS A 137 -7.09 -10.91 -11.91
CA LYS A 137 -8.31 -11.48 -12.50
C LYS A 137 -7.97 -12.02 -13.88
N GLU A 138 -8.18 -13.31 -14.08
CA GLU A 138 -8.16 -13.90 -15.42
C GLU A 138 -9.55 -13.70 -16.02
N VAL A 139 -9.60 -13.04 -17.17
CA VAL A 139 -10.83 -12.87 -17.95
C VAL A 139 -10.62 -13.73 -19.18
N GLU A 140 -11.42 -14.78 -19.32
CA GLU A 140 -11.48 -15.54 -20.57
C GLU A 140 -11.98 -14.58 -21.63
N ALA A 141 -11.19 -14.39 -22.69
CA ALA A 141 -11.65 -13.64 -23.85
C ALA A 141 -12.79 -14.44 -24.46
N GLU A 142 -14.03 -13.96 -24.33
CA GLU A 142 -15.13 -14.43 -25.15
C GLU A 142 -14.68 -14.23 -26.60
N ALA A 143 -14.58 -15.34 -27.34
CA ALA A 143 -14.31 -15.28 -28.76
C ALA A 143 -15.42 -14.45 -29.39
N GLU A 144 -15.05 -13.35 -30.05
CA GLU A 144 -15.94 -12.65 -30.96
C GLU A 144 -16.32 -13.68 -32.03
N GLU A 145 -17.52 -14.26 -31.95
CA GLU A 145 -18.11 -14.95 -33.08
C GLU A 145 -18.40 -13.87 -34.12
N GLU A 146 -17.66 -13.93 -35.24
CA GLU A 146 -18.01 -13.22 -36.46
C GLU A 146 -19.36 -13.76 -36.93
N ASP A 147 -20.46 -13.11 -36.54
CA ASP A 147 -21.75 -13.26 -37.20
C ASP A 147 -21.70 -12.43 -38.50
N ASP A 148 -21.24 -13.12 -39.54
CA ASP A 148 -21.44 -12.81 -40.95
C ASP A 148 -22.90 -13.19 -41.27
N ASP A 149 -23.81 -12.22 -41.36
CA ASP A 149 -25.03 -12.44 -42.14
C ASP A 149 -25.59 -11.15 -42.78
N ASP A 150 -25.87 -11.34 -44.06
CA ASP A 150 -26.17 -10.40 -45.12
C ASP A 150 -27.66 -9.95 -45.10
N ASP A 151 -27.91 -8.72 -45.57
CA ASP A 151 -29.02 -8.33 -46.46
C ASP A 151 -30.50 -8.38 -45.98
N LYS A 152 -31.12 -7.19 -45.77
CA LYS A 152 -32.32 -6.66 -46.50
C LYS A 152 -33.17 -5.63 -45.73
N ASP A 153 -33.20 -4.42 -46.31
CA ASP A 153 -34.33 -3.58 -46.74
C ASP A 153 -35.64 -3.37 -45.92
N GLU A 154 -36.12 -2.11 -46.10
CA GLU A 154 -37.48 -1.53 -45.97
C GLU A 154 -37.92 -0.83 -44.66
N ASP A 155 -37.71 0.50 -44.68
CA ASP A 155 -38.73 1.59 -44.66
C ASP A 155 -39.63 1.95 -43.46
N GLU A 156 -39.92 3.27 -43.44
CA GLU A 156 -40.90 4.10 -42.70
C GLU A 156 -40.52 4.64 -41.31
N ASP A 157 -40.83 5.89 -40.91
CA ASP A 157 -41.05 7.20 -41.55
C ASP A 157 -41.16 8.24 -40.39
N GLU A 158 -41.06 9.53 -40.72
CA GLU A 158 -41.49 10.74 -40.00
C GLU A 158 -40.83 11.20 -38.67
N GLU A 159 -40.13 12.35 -38.71
CA GLU A 159 -40.47 13.48 -37.83
C GLU A 159 -40.40 14.81 -38.61
N LYS A 160 -41.58 15.41 -38.82
CA LYS A 160 -41.79 16.83 -39.15
C LYS A 160 -41.63 17.68 -37.88
N LYS A 161 -40.82 18.75 -37.96
CA LYS A 161 -40.84 19.95 -37.11
C LYS A 161 -40.13 21.09 -37.88
N ASP A 162 -40.51 22.36 -37.88
CA ASP A 162 -41.56 23.09 -37.19
C ASP A 162 -41.79 24.44 -37.92
N ASP A 163 -43.03 24.87 -37.80
CA ASP A 163 -43.59 26.22 -37.65
C ASP A 163 -43.04 27.48 -38.34
N VAL A 164 -44.04 28.14 -38.93
CA VAL A 164 -44.13 29.53 -39.34
C VAL A 164 -44.53 30.37 -38.11
N GLU A 165 -43.72 31.37 -37.75
CA GLU A 165 -44.17 32.76 -37.54
C GLU A 165 -42.99 33.74 -37.65
#